data_AF-A0A957Q0V7-F1
#
_entry.id   AF-A0A957Q0V7-F1
#
_cell.length_a   1.000
_cell.length_b   1.000
_cell.length_c   1.000
_cell.angle_alpha   90.00
_cell.angle_beta   90.00
_cell.angle_gamma   90.00
#
_symmetry.space_group_name_H-M   'P 1'
#
loop_
_entity.id
_entity.type
_entity.pdbx_description
1 polymer ?
#
loop_
_entity_poly.entity_id
_entity_poly.type
_entity_poly.pdbx_seq_one_letter_code
_entity_poly.pdbx_strand_id
1 'polypeptide(L)'
;MNSAQPNQTQAIWWRFGKEHGEDDFRVNPPEIIAQHLDQKVMRTSQIAATDQRWWTDGTVIVEKPISSIHYSEDTRIYYLIERGLTIIEQIHLPAPRECWYWYIHLADIFYDEARRCWISKDLFCDIVLDRSGDRYHVMDLADLGQALAIGLVTPAETTVILQRVDALLTTITQDGFPFPEITRARALCRQLGW
;
A
#
# COMPACT_ATOMS: atom_id res chain seq x y z
N MET A 1 27.48 8.40 1.31
CA MET A 1 26.65 7.39 0.62
C MET A 1 26.08 8.07 -0.62
N ASN A 2 26.37 7.56 -1.82
CA ASN A 2 25.78 8.09 -3.05
C ASN A 2 24.27 7.86 -2.96
N SER A 3 23.48 8.93 -2.87
CA SER A 3 22.04 8.83 -3.08
C SER A 3 21.84 8.39 -4.52
N ALA A 4 21.31 7.18 -4.73
CA ALA A 4 20.87 6.75 -6.04
C ALA A 4 19.88 7.80 -6.58
N GLN A 5 20.02 8.18 -7.85
CA GLN A 5 19.08 9.14 -8.44
C GLN A 5 17.67 8.52 -8.46
N PRO A 6 16.61 9.32 -8.17
CA PRO A 6 15.24 8.86 -8.29
C PRO A 6 14.98 8.31 -9.69
N ASN A 7 14.56 7.06 -9.77
CA ASN A 7 14.14 6.44 -11.02
C ASN A 7 12.62 6.49 -11.13
N GLN A 8 12.13 6.95 -12.27
CA GLN A 8 10.71 6.84 -12.58
C GLN A 8 10.30 5.36 -12.61
N THR A 9 9.15 5.04 -12.04
CA THR A 9 8.62 3.67 -12.01
C THR A 9 7.09 3.68 -12.13
N GLN A 10 6.47 2.52 -11.95
CA GLN A 10 5.03 2.34 -11.94
C GLN A 10 4.69 1.33 -10.85
N ALA A 11 3.68 1.65 -10.04
CA ALA A 11 3.13 0.73 -9.06
C ALA A 11 1.61 0.66 -9.21
N ILE A 12 1.05 -0.51 -8.97
CA ILE A 12 -0.40 -0.72 -8.88
C ILE A 12 -0.75 -1.37 -7.55
N TRP A 13 -1.84 -0.93 -6.95
CA TRP A 13 -2.43 -1.61 -5.80
C TRP A 13 -3.42 -2.66 -6.28
N TRP A 14 -3.27 -3.89 -5.79
CA TRP A 14 -4.09 -5.05 -6.10
C TRP A 14 -4.88 -5.47 -4.88
N ARG A 15 -6.13 -5.02 -4.81
CA ARG A 15 -7.13 -5.51 -3.85
C ARG A 15 -7.51 -6.95 -4.19
N PHE A 16 -6.86 -7.90 -3.53
CA PHE A 16 -6.94 -9.33 -3.84
C PHE A 16 -8.34 -9.90 -3.58
N GLY A 17 -8.88 -10.67 -4.53
CA GLY A 17 -10.25 -11.22 -4.49
C GLY A 17 -11.34 -10.28 -5.00
N LYS A 18 -11.00 -9.03 -5.32
CA LYS A 18 -11.89 -7.97 -5.84
C LYS A 18 -11.58 -7.60 -7.29
N GLU A 19 -11.05 -8.53 -8.06
CA GLU A 19 -10.64 -8.32 -9.46
C GLU A 19 -11.82 -8.09 -10.43
N HIS A 20 -13.04 -8.15 -9.91
CA HIS A 20 -14.27 -8.08 -10.68
C HIS A 20 -15.16 -6.89 -10.31
N GLY A 21 -14.76 -6.07 -9.34
CA GLY A 21 -15.58 -5.04 -8.71
C GLY A 21 -15.25 -4.89 -7.23
N GLU A 22 -15.77 -3.84 -6.59
CA GLU A 22 -15.46 -3.52 -5.18
C GLU A 22 -16.41 -4.16 -4.15
N ASP A 23 -17.47 -4.82 -4.61
CA ASP A 23 -18.61 -5.20 -3.77
C ASP A 23 -18.27 -6.37 -2.83
N ASP A 24 -17.76 -7.50 -3.33
CA ASP A 24 -17.54 -8.73 -2.56
C ASP A 24 -16.18 -9.41 -2.86
N PHE A 25 -15.71 -10.28 -1.95
CA PHE A 25 -14.55 -11.14 -2.22
C PHE A 25 -14.96 -12.45 -2.90
N ARG A 26 -14.18 -12.90 -3.88
CA ARG A 26 -14.30 -14.25 -4.46
C ARG A 26 -12.96 -14.80 -4.93
N VAL A 27 -12.87 -16.12 -5.03
CA VAL A 27 -11.77 -16.79 -5.72
C VAL A 27 -11.97 -16.58 -7.23
N ASN A 28 -11.06 -15.83 -7.86
CA ASN A 28 -11.11 -15.56 -9.28
C ASN A 28 -10.17 -16.49 -10.07
N PRO A 29 -10.58 -16.93 -11.27
CA PRO A 29 -9.67 -17.64 -12.17
C PRO A 29 -8.42 -16.80 -12.51
N PRO A 30 -7.25 -17.43 -12.76
CA PRO A 30 -6.01 -16.72 -13.08
C PRO A 30 -6.13 -15.73 -14.24
N GLU A 31 -6.94 -16.04 -15.25
CA GLU A 31 -7.20 -15.18 -16.40
C GLU A 31 -7.94 -13.90 -16.04
N ILE A 32 -8.87 -13.94 -15.08
CA ILE A 32 -9.58 -12.76 -14.58
C ILE A 32 -8.62 -11.87 -13.79
N ILE A 33 -7.77 -12.49 -12.96
CA ILE A 33 -6.73 -11.77 -12.21
C ILE A 33 -5.76 -11.09 -13.20
N ALA A 34 -5.26 -11.82 -14.19
CA ALA A 34 -4.35 -11.30 -15.19
C ALA A 34 -4.98 -10.12 -15.97
N GLN A 35 -6.22 -10.28 -16.44
CA GLN A 35 -6.94 -9.23 -17.16
C GLN A 35 -7.12 -7.97 -16.30
N HIS A 36 -7.49 -8.12 -15.02
CA HIS A 36 -7.65 -6.99 -14.10
C HIS A 36 -6.34 -6.24 -13.86
N LEU A 37 -5.24 -6.98 -13.65
CA LEU A 37 -3.91 -6.38 -13.49
C LEU A 37 -3.49 -5.65 -14.77
N ASP A 38 -3.69 -6.26 -15.95
CA ASP A 38 -3.37 -5.64 -17.24
C ASP A 38 -4.16 -4.35 -17.46
N GLN A 39 -5.44 -4.32 -17.09
CA GLN A 39 -6.26 -3.11 -17.16
C GLN A 39 -5.74 -2.02 -16.23
N LYS A 40 -5.31 -2.36 -15.01
CA LYS A 40 -4.72 -1.39 -14.07
C LYS A 40 -3.40 -0.82 -14.58
N VAL A 41 -2.54 -1.67 -15.14
CA VAL A 41 -1.28 -1.25 -15.77
C VAL A 41 -1.57 -0.33 -16.95
N MET A 42 -2.47 -0.71 -17.85
CA MET A 42 -2.83 0.10 -19.00
C MET A 42 -3.35 1.49 -18.61
N ARG A 43 -4.24 1.59 -17.61
CA ARG A 43 -4.74 2.88 -17.11
C ARG A 43 -3.63 3.76 -16.57
N THR A 44 -2.66 3.17 -15.87
CA THR A 44 -1.56 3.92 -15.27
C THR A 44 -0.45 4.27 -16.27
N SER A 45 -0.27 3.48 -17.33
CA SER A 45 0.65 3.78 -18.45
C SER A 45 0.14 4.87 -19.40
N GLN A 46 -1.15 5.22 -19.34
CA GLN A 46 -1.74 6.31 -20.11
C GLN A 46 -1.59 7.69 -19.44
N ILE A 47 -1.03 7.74 -18.23
CA ILE A 47 -0.77 8.99 -17.51
C ILE A 47 0.31 9.79 -18.26
N ALA A 48 0.06 11.09 -18.47
CA ALA A 48 1.02 11.95 -19.15
C ALA A 48 2.33 12.04 -18.36
N ALA A 49 3.46 12.22 -19.05
CA ALA A 49 4.77 12.32 -18.39
C ALA A 49 4.85 13.46 -17.35
N THR A 50 4.08 14.53 -17.55
CA THR A 50 3.96 15.66 -16.61
C THR A 50 3.18 15.30 -15.34
N ASP A 51 2.34 14.27 -15.41
CA ASP A 51 1.47 13.80 -14.33
C ASP A 51 2.01 12.51 -13.71
N GLN A 52 3.27 12.19 -13.94
CA GLN A 52 3.90 11.00 -13.38
C GLN A 52 3.73 10.97 -11.86
N ARG A 53 3.42 9.80 -11.31
CA ARG A 53 3.06 9.65 -9.90
C ARG A 53 4.04 8.82 -9.09
N TRP A 54 4.86 7.97 -9.71
CA TRP A 54 5.71 7.01 -9.00
C TRP A 54 7.20 7.17 -9.31
N TRP A 55 8.00 7.18 -8.26
CA TRP A 55 9.46 7.15 -8.29
C TRP A 55 9.99 6.18 -7.24
N THR A 56 11.18 5.62 -7.50
CA THR A 56 11.83 4.69 -6.59
C THR A 56 13.34 4.93 -6.52
N ASP A 57 13.92 4.60 -5.37
CA ASP A 57 15.38 4.50 -5.18
C ASP A 57 15.87 3.04 -5.22
N GLY A 58 14.99 2.09 -5.55
CA GLY A 58 15.24 0.65 -5.54
C GLY A 58 14.83 -0.06 -4.24
N THR A 59 14.63 0.67 -3.13
CA THR A 59 14.22 0.12 -1.83
C THR A 59 12.85 0.57 -1.38
N VAL A 60 12.47 1.80 -1.76
CA VAL A 60 11.13 2.36 -1.52
C VAL A 60 10.56 2.90 -2.82
N ILE A 61 9.24 2.89 -2.93
CA ILE A 61 8.52 3.64 -3.98
C ILE A 61 7.75 4.75 -3.29
N VAL A 62 7.84 5.96 -3.84
CA VAL A 62 7.02 7.09 -3.42
C VAL A 62 5.98 7.35 -4.48
N GLU A 63 4.76 7.61 -4.02
CA GLU A 63 3.64 8.01 -4.86
C GLU A 63 3.08 9.36 -4.43
N LYS A 64 2.84 10.23 -5.42
CA LYS A 64 1.97 11.38 -5.30
C LYS A 64 0.54 10.96 -5.71
N PRO A 65 -0.40 10.84 -4.75
CA PRO A 65 -1.76 10.44 -5.06
C PRO A 65 -2.49 11.52 -5.87
N ILE A 66 -3.48 11.12 -6.66
CA ILE A 66 -4.43 12.07 -7.25
C ILE A 66 -5.29 12.64 -6.12
N SER A 67 -5.43 13.97 -6.07
CA SER A 67 -6.25 14.66 -5.08
C SER A 67 -7.67 14.09 -5.06
N SER A 68 -8.18 13.85 -3.86
CA SER A 68 -9.51 13.28 -3.64
C SER A 68 -10.05 13.76 -2.29
N ILE A 69 -11.24 13.31 -1.91
CA ILE A 69 -11.77 13.58 -0.56
C ILE A 69 -10.85 13.04 0.56
N HIS A 70 -10.00 12.06 0.26
CA HIS A 70 -9.07 11.47 1.22
C HIS A 70 -7.63 11.96 1.09
N TYR A 71 -7.29 12.58 -0.04
CA TYR A 71 -5.92 12.90 -0.41
C TYR A 71 -5.78 14.39 -0.72
N SER A 72 -4.93 15.05 0.05
CA SER A 72 -4.52 16.44 -0.14
C SER A 72 -3.23 16.54 -0.95
N GLU A 73 -2.81 17.76 -1.30
CA GLU A 73 -1.53 18.01 -1.96
C GLU A 73 -0.31 17.56 -1.14
N ASP A 74 -0.46 17.45 0.19
CA ASP A 74 0.58 17.02 1.12
C ASP A 74 0.56 15.51 1.40
N THR A 75 -0.47 14.80 0.94
CA THR A 75 -0.59 13.35 1.14
C THR A 75 0.46 12.63 0.30
N ARG A 76 1.17 11.68 0.90
CA ARG A 76 2.17 10.85 0.20
C ARG A 76 1.89 9.38 0.47
N ILE A 77 2.10 8.55 -0.53
CA ILE A 77 2.00 7.10 -0.38
C ILE A 77 3.41 6.50 -0.51
N TYR A 78 3.77 5.59 0.39
CA TYR A 78 5.07 4.95 0.46
C TYR A 78 4.91 3.44 0.37
N TYR A 79 5.60 2.81 -0.58
CA TYR A 79 5.70 1.37 -0.67
C TYR A 79 7.05 0.95 -0.08
N LEU A 80 7.01 0.36 1.11
CA LEU A 80 8.20 -0.17 1.78
C LEU A 80 8.36 -1.63 1.34
N ILE A 81 9.09 -1.84 0.24
CA ILE A 81 9.13 -3.11 -0.49
C ILE A 81 9.52 -4.27 0.43
N GLU A 82 10.65 -4.15 1.13
CA GLU A 82 11.18 -5.22 2.00
C GLU A 82 10.30 -5.50 3.23
N ARG A 83 9.52 -4.50 3.68
CA ARG A 83 8.58 -4.67 4.80
C ARG A 83 7.23 -5.23 4.36
N GLY A 84 6.93 -5.15 3.07
CA GLY A 84 5.60 -5.44 2.54
C GLY A 84 4.54 -4.54 3.17
N LEU A 85 4.77 -3.23 3.14
CA LEU A 85 3.82 -2.23 3.65
C LEU A 85 3.57 -1.14 2.60
N THR A 86 2.31 -0.79 2.39
CA THR A 86 1.93 0.44 1.68
C THR A 86 1.38 1.43 2.70
N ILE A 87 2.01 2.59 2.83
CA ILE A 87 1.73 3.56 3.89
C ILE A 87 1.25 4.86 3.26
N ILE A 88 0.09 5.34 3.69
CA ILE A 88 -0.44 6.65 3.35
C ILE A 88 -0.13 7.59 4.52
N GLU A 89 0.69 8.58 4.26
CA GLU A 89 0.95 9.69 5.17
C GLU A 89 -0.02 10.84 4.89
N GLN A 90 -0.59 11.44 5.95
CA GLN A 90 -1.55 12.54 5.86
C GLN A 90 -2.83 12.13 5.14
N ILE A 91 -3.44 11.02 5.56
CA ILE A 91 -4.77 10.64 5.08
C ILE A 91 -5.84 11.54 5.70
N HIS A 92 -6.87 11.88 4.92
CA HIS A 92 -8.03 12.63 5.38
C HIS A 92 -9.26 11.73 5.38
N LEU A 93 -9.60 11.17 6.54
CA LEU A 93 -10.80 10.34 6.68
C LEU A 93 -11.98 11.17 7.19
N PRO A 94 -13.21 10.92 6.70
CA PRO A 94 -14.40 11.65 7.14
C PRO A 94 -14.73 11.35 8.60
N ALA A 95 -15.50 12.24 9.24
CA ALA A 95 -16.04 12.01 10.58
C ALA A 95 -16.68 10.60 10.70
N PRO A 96 -16.45 9.87 11.81
CA PRO A 96 -15.70 10.28 13.01
C PRO A 96 -14.20 9.94 12.97
N ARG A 97 -13.64 9.59 11.80
CA ARG A 97 -12.28 9.03 11.65
C ARG A 97 -11.19 10.09 11.35
N GLU A 98 -11.52 11.38 11.49
CA GLU A 98 -10.65 12.52 11.16
C GLU A 98 -9.35 12.59 12.00
N CYS A 99 -9.29 11.87 13.12
CA CYS A 99 -8.12 11.83 13.99
C CYS A 99 -6.94 11.01 13.42
N TRP A 100 -7.18 10.16 12.43
CA TRP A 100 -6.15 9.32 11.85
C TRP A 100 -5.28 10.09 10.86
N TYR A 101 -3.98 9.87 10.94
CA TYR A 101 -2.97 10.55 10.12
C TYR A 101 -2.23 9.56 9.22
N TRP A 102 -1.94 8.36 9.74
CA TRP A 102 -1.31 7.27 9.02
C TRP A 102 -2.35 6.21 8.66
N TYR A 103 -2.26 5.70 7.44
CA TYR A 103 -2.96 4.49 7.02
C TYR A 103 -1.93 3.50 6.51
N ILE A 104 -1.88 2.30 7.08
CA ILE A 104 -0.88 1.28 6.77
C ILE A 104 -1.60 0.05 6.25
N HIS A 105 -1.42 -0.25 4.98
CA HIS A 105 -1.82 -1.52 4.38
C HIS A 105 -0.72 -2.55 4.58
N LEU A 106 -1.09 -3.73 5.07
CA LEU A 106 -0.23 -4.89 4.96
C LEU A 106 -0.29 -5.42 3.52
N ALA A 107 0.87 -5.65 2.90
CA ALA A 107 0.93 -6.02 1.50
C ALA A 107 2.05 -7.02 1.19
N ASP A 108 1.89 -7.78 0.11
CA ASP A 108 3.00 -8.40 -0.58
C ASP A 108 3.39 -7.52 -1.77
N ILE A 109 4.62 -6.99 -1.75
CA ILE A 109 5.10 -6.03 -2.74
C ILE A 109 6.18 -6.69 -3.57
N PHE A 110 5.95 -6.81 -4.87
CA PHE A 110 6.87 -7.47 -5.80
C PHE A 110 6.86 -6.81 -7.18
N TYR A 111 7.94 -6.99 -7.92
CA TYR A 111 8.04 -6.52 -9.30
C TYR A 111 7.53 -7.60 -10.25
N ASP A 112 6.55 -7.27 -11.08
CA ASP A 112 6.04 -8.15 -12.14
C ASP A 112 6.80 -7.83 -13.43
N GLU A 113 7.69 -8.74 -13.83
CA GLU A 113 8.51 -8.61 -15.04
C GLU A 113 7.68 -8.59 -16.33
N ALA A 114 6.59 -9.35 -16.39
CA ALA A 114 5.74 -9.42 -17.58
C ALA A 114 5.03 -8.09 -17.82
N ARG A 115 4.58 -7.45 -16.73
CA ARG A 115 3.90 -6.14 -16.74
C ARG A 115 4.83 -4.96 -16.61
N ARG A 116 6.09 -5.19 -16.25
CA ARG A 116 7.13 -4.19 -15.98
C ARG A 116 6.68 -3.13 -14.97
N CYS A 117 6.03 -3.57 -13.90
CA CYS A 117 5.52 -2.69 -12.85
C CYS A 117 5.60 -3.35 -11.47
N TRP A 118 5.62 -2.54 -10.42
CA TRP A 118 5.45 -3.02 -9.06
C TRP A 118 3.99 -3.31 -8.75
N ILE A 119 3.73 -4.43 -8.10
CA ILE A 119 2.41 -4.82 -7.60
C ILE A 119 2.47 -4.81 -6.09
N SER A 120 1.58 -4.04 -5.47
CA SER A 120 1.28 -4.11 -4.05
C SER A 120 0.00 -4.91 -3.88
N LYS A 121 0.14 -6.21 -3.56
CA LYS A 121 -0.99 -7.11 -3.30
C LYS A 121 -1.47 -6.90 -1.88
N ASP A 122 -2.73 -6.53 -1.75
CA ASP A 122 -3.41 -6.34 -0.48
C ASP A 122 -3.50 -7.64 0.33
N LEU A 123 -3.22 -7.57 1.63
CA LEU A 123 -3.33 -8.68 2.58
C LEU A 123 -4.46 -8.46 3.60
N PHE A 124 -5.51 -7.74 3.19
CA PHE A 124 -6.77 -7.51 3.89
C PHE A 124 -6.67 -6.66 5.16
N CYS A 125 -5.62 -6.81 5.95
CA CYS A 125 -5.49 -6.14 7.24
C CYS A 125 -4.83 -4.76 7.11
N ASP A 126 -5.50 -3.76 7.64
CA ASP A 126 -5.05 -2.38 7.65
C ASP A 126 -4.89 -1.86 9.08
N ILE A 127 -4.00 -0.88 9.27
CA ILE A 127 -3.82 -0.19 10.55
C ILE A 127 -3.87 1.31 10.31
N VAL A 128 -4.73 2.00 11.04
CA VAL A 128 -4.70 3.46 11.12
C VAL A 128 -4.05 3.89 12.42
N LEU A 129 -3.27 4.97 12.36
CA LEU A 129 -2.65 5.59 13.53
C LEU A 129 -2.88 7.10 13.52
N ASP A 130 -2.98 7.68 14.71
CA ASP A 130 -2.95 9.13 14.82
C ASP A 130 -1.54 9.70 14.61
N ARG A 131 -1.42 11.02 14.60
CA ARG A 131 -0.14 11.67 14.26
C ARG A 131 0.98 11.35 15.25
N SER A 132 0.66 11.14 16.54
CA SER A 132 1.66 10.80 17.55
C SER A 132 2.03 9.31 17.53
N GLY A 133 1.16 8.45 17.01
CA GLY A 133 1.35 7.00 17.03
C GLY A 133 0.85 6.34 18.32
N ASP A 134 0.30 7.12 19.25
CA ASP A 134 -0.17 6.64 20.55
C ASP A 134 -1.50 5.88 20.45
N ARG A 135 -2.31 6.23 19.44
CA ARG A 135 -3.58 5.55 19.17
C ARG A 135 -3.52 4.90 17.81
N TYR A 136 -3.95 3.65 17.78
CA TYR A 136 -4.11 2.90 16.55
C TYR A 136 -5.43 2.13 16.54
N HIS A 137 -5.87 1.75 15.36
CA HIS A 137 -6.97 0.83 15.17
C HIS A 137 -6.64 -0.14 14.03
N VAL A 138 -6.84 -1.43 14.28
CA VAL A 138 -6.73 -2.47 13.26
C VAL A 138 -8.08 -2.59 12.55
N MET A 139 -8.06 -2.53 11.23
CA MET A 139 -9.24 -2.62 10.38
C MET A 139 -9.19 -3.89 9.54
N ASP A 140 -10.36 -4.26 9.01
CA ASP A 140 -10.52 -5.25 7.95
C ASP A 140 -10.02 -6.68 8.29
N LEU A 141 -9.87 -6.99 9.58
CA LEU A 141 -9.71 -8.37 10.08
C LEU A 141 -10.91 -9.27 9.68
N ALA A 142 -12.10 -8.69 9.55
CA ALA A 142 -13.28 -9.41 9.06
C ALA A 142 -13.11 -9.82 7.58
N ASP A 143 -12.47 -8.98 6.77
CA ASP A 143 -12.20 -9.26 5.36
C ASP A 143 -11.20 -10.42 5.23
N LEU A 144 -10.17 -10.49 6.08
CA LEU A 144 -9.28 -11.67 6.16
C LEU A 144 -10.05 -12.94 6.53
N GLY A 145 -10.96 -12.85 7.49
CA GLY A 145 -11.84 -13.97 7.89
C GLY A 145 -12.73 -14.44 6.74
N GLN A 146 -13.32 -13.50 5.98
CA GLN A 146 -14.11 -13.80 4.79
C GLN A 146 -13.24 -14.45 3.71
N ALA A 147 -12.05 -13.90 3.43
CA ALA A 147 -11.11 -14.42 2.45
C ALA A 147 -10.72 -15.88 2.77
N LEU A 148 -10.47 -16.19 4.05
CA LEU A 148 -10.24 -17.57 4.49
C LEU A 148 -11.47 -18.46 4.28
N ALA A 149 -12.66 -17.98 4.65
CA ALA A 149 -13.90 -18.76 4.57
C ALA A 149 -14.26 -19.18 3.13
N ILE A 150 -13.93 -18.34 2.15
CA ILE A 150 -14.17 -18.63 0.72
C ILE A 150 -13.00 -19.34 0.03
N GLY A 151 -11.91 -19.60 0.75
CA GLY A 151 -10.70 -20.23 0.20
C GLY A 151 -9.85 -19.32 -0.69
N LEU A 152 -9.98 -18.00 -0.57
CA LEU A 152 -9.12 -17.03 -1.26
C LEU A 152 -7.72 -16.99 -0.65
N VAL A 153 -7.62 -17.25 0.65
CA VAL A 153 -6.37 -17.53 1.35
C VAL A 153 -6.47 -18.84 2.12
N THR A 154 -5.33 -19.50 2.30
CA THR A 154 -5.20 -20.72 3.08
C THR A 154 -5.05 -20.42 4.58
N PRO A 155 -5.25 -21.41 5.46
CA PRO A 155 -4.94 -21.26 6.88
C PRO A 155 -3.48 -20.89 7.16
N ALA A 156 -2.54 -21.40 6.34
CA ALA A 156 -1.12 -21.09 6.46
C ALA A 156 -0.83 -19.63 6.12
N GLU A 157 -1.37 -19.12 5.00
CA GLU A 157 -1.25 -17.71 4.62
C GLU A 157 -1.91 -16.79 5.66
N THR A 158 -3.09 -17.16 6.16
CA THR A 158 -3.78 -16.42 7.23
C THR A 158 -2.92 -16.33 8.49
N THR A 159 -2.26 -17.42 8.87
CA THR A 159 -1.34 -17.44 10.02
C THR A 159 -0.18 -16.46 9.82
N VAL A 160 0.42 -16.45 8.63
CA VAL A 160 1.51 -15.52 8.30
C VAL A 160 1.02 -14.07 8.31
N ILE A 161 -0.16 -13.78 7.77
CA ILE A 161 -0.76 -12.44 7.79
C ILE A 161 -0.95 -11.97 9.24
N LEU A 162 -1.55 -12.79 10.11
CA LEU A 162 -1.76 -12.45 11.52
C LEU A 162 -0.45 -12.24 12.28
N GLN A 163 0.57 -13.05 12.02
CA GLN A 163 1.91 -12.87 12.60
C GLN A 163 2.55 -11.54 12.16
N ARG A 164 2.36 -11.14 10.90
CA ARG A 164 2.86 -9.85 10.41
C ARG A 164 2.10 -8.66 11.01
N VAL A 165 0.79 -8.77 11.20
CA VAL A 165 -0.01 -7.76 11.92
C VAL A 165 0.51 -7.62 13.36
N ASP A 166 0.70 -8.73 14.07
CA ASP A 166 1.21 -8.73 15.45
C ASP A 166 2.62 -8.11 15.56
N ALA A 167 3.52 -8.46 14.64
CA ALA A 167 4.86 -7.88 14.59
C ALA A 167 4.84 -6.36 14.30
N LEU A 168 3.95 -5.91 13.41
CA LEU A 168 3.77 -4.49 13.11
C LEU A 168 3.22 -3.74 14.32
N LEU A 169 2.20 -4.28 14.99
CA LEU A 169 1.64 -3.70 16.22
C LEU A 169 2.68 -3.64 17.33
N THR A 170 3.44 -4.72 17.53
CA THR A 170 4.54 -4.76 18.50
C THR A 170 5.53 -3.63 18.22
N THR A 171 5.92 -3.44 16.96
CA THR A 171 6.83 -2.36 16.56
C THR A 171 6.24 -0.97 16.87
N ILE A 172 4.96 -0.75 16.55
CA ILE A 172 4.25 0.50 16.84
C ILE A 172 4.25 0.78 18.35
N THR A 173 3.88 -0.21 19.17
CA THR A 173 3.80 -0.07 20.63
C THR A 173 5.15 0.08 21.34
N GLN A 174 6.25 -0.15 20.62
CA GLN A 174 7.62 0.02 21.11
C GLN A 174 8.28 1.28 20.54
N ASP A 175 7.49 2.24 20.08
CA ASP A 175 7.94 3.51 19.48
C ASP A 175 8.84 3.31 18.23
N GLY A 176 8.69 2.19 17.54
CA GLY A 176 9.46 1.84 16.34
C GLY A 176 8.92 2.43 15.04
N PHE A 177 7.82 3.19 15.10
CA PHE A 177 7.17 3.86 13.98
C PHE A 177 7.21 5.39 14.17
N PRO A 178 7.46 6.21 13.13
CA PRO A 178 7.63 5.87 11.72
C PRO A 178 8.95 5.15 11.42
N PHE A 179 8.91 4.22 10.46
CA PHE A 179 10.08 3.45 10.02
C PHE A 179 11.19 4.35 9.42
N PRO A 180 12.49 4.00 9.57
CA PRO A 180 13.59 4.73 8.93
C PRO A 180 13.42 4.93 7.42
N GLU A 181 12.78 3.98 6.75
CA GLU A 181 12.47 4.01 5.32
C GLU A 181 11.51 5.15 4.95
N ILE A 182 10.63 5.58 5.86
CA ILE A 182 9.77 6.76 5.66
C ILE A 182 10.63 8.03 5.62
N THR A 183 11.70 8.10 6.42
CA THR A 183 12.64 9.23 6.34
C THR A 183 13.35 9.28 4.99
N ARG A 184 13.73 8.11 4.43
CA ARG A 184 14.29 8.01 3.08
C ARG A 184 13.27 8.41 2.02
N ALA A 185 12.04 7.90 2.11
CA ALA A 185 10.94 8.23 1.20
C ALA A 185 10.64 9.74 1.19
N ARG A 186 10.56 10.39 2.36
CA ARG A 186 10.42 11.85 2.46
C ARG A 186 11.60 12.61 1.85
N ALA A 187 12.83 12.09 1.98
CA ALA A 187 13.99 12.68 1.32
C ALA A 187 13.90 12.57 -0.21
N LEU A 188 13.41 11.44 -0.73
CA LEU A 188 13.14 11.24 -2.15
C LEU A 188 12.07 12.22 -2.65
N CYS A 189 10.96 12.38 -1.93
CA CYS A 189 9.93 13.38 -2.26
C CYS A 189 10.54 14.79 -2.37
N ARG A 190 11.38 15.20 -1.41
CA ARG A 190 12.04 16.52 -1.47
C ARG A 190 12.95 16.68 -2.69
N GLN A 191 13.66 15.63 -3.11
CA GLN A 191 14.49 15.67 -4.33
C GLN A 191 13.63 15.84 -5.59
N LEU A 192 12.40 15.34 -5.58
CA LEU A 192 11.42 15.48 -6.66
C LEU A 192 10.70 16.84 -6.64
N GLY A 193 10.97 17.69 -5.65
CA GLY A 193 10.27 18.97 -5.47
C GLY A 193 8.83 18.81 -4.99
N TRP A 194 8.54 17.71 -4.29
CA TRP A 194 7.25 17.43 -3.68
C TRP A 194 7.19 17.85 -2.22
#